data_AF-A0A2G2MR64-F1
#
_entry.id   AF-A0A2G2MR64-F1
#
_cell.length_a   1.000
_cell.length_b   1.000
_cell.length_c   1.000
_cell.angle_alpha   90.00
_cell.angle_beta   90.00
_cell.angle_gamma   90.00
#
_symmetry.space_group_name_H-M   'P 1'
#
loop_
_entity.id
_entity.type
_entity.pdbx_description
1 polymer ?
#
loop_
_entity_poly.entity_id
_entity_poly.type
_entity_poly.pdbx_seq_one_letter_code
_entity_poly.pdbx_strand_id
1 'polypeptide(L)'
;MSYAIINLLLNIINLYLFVIIIWVIAGWLRAFGVIDARHPVVRQILSILSALVEPVLAPIRRVIPSIGGLDLSPLVLILGLYFILNFLQSFRLTGSLL
;
A
#
# COMPACT_ATOMS: atom_id res chain seq x y z
N MET A 1 5.91 -17.36 -21.65
CA MET A 1 6.74 -17.14 -20.44
C MET A 1 6.66 -15.71 -19.92
N SER A 2 6.73 -14.68 -20.77
CA SER A 2 6.59 -13.26 -20.37
C SER A 2 5.30 -12.95 -19.58
N TYR A 3 4.16 -13.53 -19.97
CA TYR A 3 2.87 -13.33 -19.28
C TYR A 3 2.85 -13.80 -17.83
N ALA A 4 3.55 -14.88 -17.51
CA ALA A 4 3.56 -15.43 -16.16
C ALA A 4 4.24 -14.46 -15.18
N ILE A 5 5.34 -13.82 -15.62
CA ILE A 5 6.06 -12.82 -14.84
C ILE A 5 5.19 -11.58 -14.63
N ILE A 6 4.54 -11.08 -15.69
CA ILE A 6 3.66 -9.91 -15.58
C ILE A 6 2.49 -10.20 -14.63
N ASN A 7 1.87 -11.38 -14.72
CA ASN A 7 0.80 -11.77 -13.81
C ASN A 7 1.27 -11.88 -12.35
N LEU A 8 2.48 -12.42 -12.12
CA LEU A 8 3.06 -12.45 -10.78
C LEU A 8 3.26 -11.04 -10.22
N LEU A 9 3.80 -10.12 -11.02
CA LEU A 9 3.98 -8.72 -10.62
C LEU A 9 2.64 -8.03 -10.31
N LEU A 10 1.63 -8.23 -11.16
CA LEU A 10 0.28 -7.70 -10.92
C LEU A 10 -0.30 -8.22 -9.61
N ASN A 11 -0.13 -9.50 -9.30
CA ASN A 11 -0.61 -10.09 -8.06
C ASN A 11 0.13 -9.53 -6.84
N ILE A 12 1.45 -9.37 -6.91
CA ILE A 12 2.25 -8.78 -5.84
C ILE A 12 1.82 -7.33 -5.57
N ILE A 13 1.62 -6.52 -6.62
CA ILE A 13 1.18 -5.13 -6.47
C ILE A 13 -0.21 -5.06 -5.83
N ASN A 14 -1.15 -5.91 -6.28
CA ASN A 14 -2.48 -5.98 -5.68
C ASN A 14 -2.45 -6.39 -4.21
N LEU A 15 -1.62 -7.38 -3.84
CA LEU A 15 -1.43 -7.78 -2.45
C LEU A 15 -0.84 -6.64 -1.61
N TYR A 16 0.13 -5.91 -2.16
CA TYR A 16 0.74 -4.78 -1.47
C TYR A 16 -0.24 -3.62 -1.28
N LEU A 17 -1.07 -3.32 -2.28
CA LEU A 17 -2.19 -2.37 -2.15
C LEU A 17 -3.13 -2.77 -1.01
N PHE A 18 -3.49 -4.06 -0.91
CA PHE A 18 -4.31 -4.56 0.18
C PHE A 18 -3.66 -4.36 1.56
N VAL A 19 -2.35 -4.62 1.68
CA VAL A 19 -1.59 -4.36 2.92
C VAL A 19 -1.62 -2.88 3.31
N ILE A 20 -1.44 -1.97 2.35
CA ILE A 20 -1.51 -0.52 2.60
C ILE A 20 -2.90 -0.12 3.10
N ILE A 21 -3.96 -0.64 2.46
CA ILE A 21 -5.34 -0.38 2.88
C ILE A 21 -5.59 -0.86 4.31
N ILE A 22 -5.16 -2.09 4.65
CA ILE A 22 -5.25 -2.59 6.03
C ILE A 22 -4.49 -1.67 7.00
N TRP A 23 -3.29 -1.22 6.64
CA TRP A 23 -2.49 -0.33 7.48
C TRP A 23 -3.20 1.02 7.72
N VAL A 24 -3.80 1.62 6.69
CA VAL A 24 -4.58 2.86 6.80
C VAL A 24 -5.79 2.66 7.72
N ILE A 25 -6.57 1.60 7.49
CA ILE A 25 -7.73 1.27 8.31
C ILE A 25 -7.31 1.02 9.76
N ALA A 26 -6.24 0.25 10.00
CA ALA A 26 -5.72 0.00 11.33
C ALA A 26 -5.25 1.29 12.03
N GLY A 27 -4.71 2.25 11.28
CA GLY A 27 -4.40 3.60 11.75
C GLY A 27 -5.65 4.34 12.22
N TRP A 28 -6.72 4.34 11.44
CA TRP A 28 -8.00 4.95 11.82
C TRP A 28 -8.66 4.25 13.02
N LEU A 29 -8.68 2.92 13.03
CA LEU A 29 -9.22 2.17 14.16
C LEU A 29 -8.49 2.53 15.46
N ARG A 30 -7.17 2.72 15.41
CA ARG A 30 -6.39 3.18 16.57
C ARG A 30 -6.72 4.63 16.93
N ALA A 31 -6.77 5.52 15.94
CA ALA A 31 -7.02 6.96 16.16
C ALA A 31 -8.41 7.24 16.74
N PHE A 32 -9.42 6.48 16.32
CA PHE A 32 -10.79 6.56 16.85
C PHE A 32 -11.01 5.74 18.12
N GLY A 33 -9.96 5.12 18.69
CA GLY A 33 -10.06 4.35 19.93
C GLY A 33 -10.81 3.03 19.81
N VAL A 34 -11.01 2.51 18.59
CA VAL A 34 -11.68 1.22 18.34
C VAL A 34 -10.77 0.05 18.75
N ILE A 35 -9.45 0.19 18.57
CA ILE A 35 -8.47 -0.82 18.97
C ILE A 35 -7.42 -0.23 19.93
N ASP A 36 -7.04 -1.02 20.95
CA ASP A 36 -6.05 -0.60 21.94
C ASP A 36 -4.66 -1.18 21.64
N ALA A 37 -3.70 -0.31 21.34
CA ALA A 37 -2.29 -0.67 21.07
C ALA A 37 -1.52 -1.14 22.33
N ARG A 38 -2.13 -1.10 23.51
CA ARG A 38 -1.61 -1.74 24.73
C ARG A 38 -1.75 -3.26 24.68
N HIS A 39 -2.71 -3.79 23.92
CA HIS A 39 -2.84 -5.23 23.75
C HIS A 39 -1.66 -5.78 22.92
N PRO A 40 -0.92 -6.79 23.40
CA PRO A 40 0.29 -7.28 22.73
C PRO A 40 0.07 -7.69 21.27
N VAL A 41 -1.04 -8.39 20.99
CA VAL A 41 -1.41 -8.84 19.63
C VAL A 41 -1.66 -7.65 18.70
N VAL A 42 -2.40 -6.64 19.16
CA VAL A 42 -2.70 -5.44 18.35
C VAL A 42 -1.41 -4.70 18.05
N ARG A 43 -0.55 -4.52 19.04
CA ARG A 43 0.76 -3.89 18.87
C ARG A 43 1.62 -4.61 17.83
N GLN A 44 1.66 -5.94 17.88
CA GLN A 44 2.43 -6.75 16.94
C GLN A 44 1.89 -6.65 15.51
N ILE A 45 0.57 -6.68 15.32
CA ILE A 45 -0.04 -6.49 14.00
C ILE A 45 0.32 -5.11 13.45
N LEU A 46 0.18 -4.06 14.27
CA LEU A 46 0.49 -2.69 13.87
C LEU A 46 1.98 -2.51 13.53
N SER A 47 2.89 -3.15 14.26
CA SER A 47 4.32 -3.08 13.96
C SER A 47 4.68 -3.81 12.67
N ILE A 48 4.10 -4.98 12.40
CA ILE A 48 4.29 -5.72 11.15
C ILE A 48 3.78 -4.89 9.96
N LEU A 49 2.55 -4.37 10.04
CA LEU A 49 1.99 -3.55 8.97
C LEU A 49 2.85 -2.31 8.71
N SER A 50 3.33 -1.66 9.76
CA SER A 50 4.22 -0.49 9.62
C SER A 50 5.57 -0.88 9.01
N ALA A 51 6.17 -2.01 9.40
CA ALA A 51 7.42 -2.48 8.81
C ALA A 51 7.32 -2.75 7.30
N LEU A 52 6.15 -3.17 6.82
CA LEU A 52 5.91 -3.43 5.40
C LEU A 52 5.68 -2.14 4.58
N VAL A 53 5.11 -1.11 5.20
CA VAL A 53 4.64 0.09 4.50
C VAL A 53 5.63 1.25 4.61
N GLU A 54 6.27 1.42 5.76
CA GLU A 54 7.13 2.58 6.04
C GLU A 54 8.38 2.73 5.18
N PRO A 55 9.07 1.66 4.73
CA PRO A 55 10.20 1.82 3.83
C PRO A 55 9.84 2.57 2.53
N VAL A 56 8.59 2.44 2.07
CA VAL A 56 8.09 3.08 0.85
C VAL A 56 7.40 4.41 1.16
N LEU A 57 6.68 4.52 2.27
CA LEU A 57 6.04 5.78 2.67
C LEU A 57 7.01 6.85 3.16
N ALA A 58 8.08 6.48 3.87
CA ALA A 58 9.00 7.46 4.46
C ALA A 58 9.64 8.39 3.41
N PRO A 59 10.11 7.91 2.24
CA PRO A 59 10.54 8.78 1.15
C PRO A 59 9.42 9.71 0.64
N ILE A 60 8.18 9.21 0.52
CA ILE A 60 7.04 9.98 0.01
C ILE A 60 6.69 11.12 0.98
N ARG A 61 6.69 10.86 2.29
CA ARG A 61 6.44 11.87 3.34
C ARG A 61 7.46 13.00 3.38
N ARG A 62 8.67 12.78 2.85
CA ARG A 62 9.67 13.86 2.75
C ARG A 62 9.28 14.92 1.71
N VAL A 63 8.43 14.55 0.76
CA VAL A 63 7.98 15.43 -0.32
C VAL A 63 6.58 15.97 -0.02
N ILE A 64 5.71 15.16 0.58
CA ILE A 64 4.32 15.51 0.83
C ILE A 64 4.17 16.06 2.25
N PRO A 65 3.77 17.34 2.41
CA PRO A 65 3.48 17.90 3.72
C PRO A 65 2.25 17.21 4.33
N SER A 66 2.26 17.00 5.65
CA SER A 66 1.08 16.59 6.39
C SER A 66 0.06 17.74 6.44
N ILE A 67 -1.21 17.45 6.14
CA ILE A 67 -2.29 18.45 6.14
C ILE A 67 -3.18 18.19 7.36
N GLY A 68 -3.23 19.14 8.29
CA GLY A 68 -4.10 19.04 9.47
C GLY A 68 -3.79 17.84 10.38
N GLY A 69 -2.53 17.38 10.41
CA GLY A 69 -2.12 16.20 11.17
C GLY A 69 -2.46 14.86 10.50
N LEU A 70 -3.07 14.88 9.31
CA LEU A 70 -3.31 13.68 8.50
C LEU A 70 -2.12 13.43 7.57
N ASP A 71 -1.75 12.15 7.48
CA ASP A 71 -0.74 11.67 6.56
C ASP A 71 -1.36 11.33 5.20
N LEU A 72 -1.05 12.15 4.18
CA LEU A 72 -1.52 11.95 2.80
C LEU A 72 -0.58 11.07 1.97
N SER A 73 0.58 10.67 2.50
CA SER A 73 1.52 9.81 1.79
C SER A 73 0.94 8.45 1.35
N PRO A 74 0.03 7.79 2.10
CA PRO A 74 -0.58 6.52 1.66
C PRO A 74 -1.44 6.71 0.41
N LEU A 75 -2.15 7.84 0.31
CA LEU A 75 -2.97 8.13 -0.87
C LEU A 75 -2.10 8.25 -2.12
N VAL A 76 -0.98 8.98 -2.03
CA VAL A 76 -0.06 9.11 -3.17
C VAL A 76 0.61 7.79 -3.53
N LEU A 77 0.99 6.99 -2.53
CA LEU A 77 1.52 5.65 -2.79
C LEU A 77 0.49 4.78 -3.51
N ILE A 78 -0.76 4.76 -3.05
CA ILE A 78 -1.86 4.02 -3.68
C ILE A 78 -2.06 4.46 -5.13
N LEU A 79 -2.11 5.78 -5.39
CA LEU A 79 -2.26 6.32 -6.73
C LEU A 79 -1.09 5.91 -7.65
N GLY A 80 0.15 5.98 -7.15
CA GLY A 80 1.33 5.54 -7.90
C GLY A 80 1.29 4.05 -8.23
N LEU A 81 0.87 3.21 -7.28
CA LEU A 81 0.73 1.77 -7.50
C LEU A 81 -0.39 1.44 -8.49
N TYR A 82 -1.54 2.13 -8.44
CA TYR A 82 -2.60 1.97 -9.43
C TYR A 82 -2.13 2.37 -10.83
N PHE A 83 -1.34 3.43 -10.96
CA PHE A 83 -0.75 3.81 -12.23
C PHE A 83 0.14 2.68 -12.80
N ILE A 84 1.05 2.12 -11.98
CA ILE A 84 1.92 1.01 -12.39
C ILE A 84 1.09 -0.22 -12.77
N LEU A 85 0.07 -0.54 -11.99
CA LEU A 85 -0.82 -1.68 -12.24
C LEU A 85 -1.55 -1.53 -13.57
N ASN A 86 -2.16 -0.36 -13.83
CA ASN A 86 -2.83 -0.08 -15.10
C ASN A 86 -1.86 -0.16 -16.27
N PHE A 87 -0.66 0.41 -16.13
CA PHE A 87 0.38 0.34 -17.16
C PHE A 87 0.78 -1.11 -17.49
N LEU A 88 1.04 -1.93 -16.46
CA LEU A 88 1.39 -3.35 -16.65
C LEU A 88 0.24 -4.16 -17.25
N GLN A 89 -1.01 -3.86 -16.88
CA GLN A 89 -2.18 -4.49 -17.48
C GLN A 89 -2.33 -4.12 -18.95
N SER A 90 -2.19 -2.84 -19.31
CA SER A 90 -2.21 -2.41 -20.70
C SER A 90 -1.15 -3.12 -21.52
N PHE A 91 0.08 -3.21 -21.02
CA PHE A 91 1.17 -3.93 -21.69
C PHE A 91 0.88 -5.43 -21.86
N ARG A 92 0.31 -6.08 -20.84
CA ARG A 92 -0.13 -7.49 -20.90
C ARG A 92 -1.17 -7.69 -22.02
N LEU A 93 -2.17 -6.81 -22.09
CA LEU A 93 -3.26 -6.91 -23.07
C LEU A 93 -2.75 -6.67 -24.49
N THR A 94 -1.92 -5.65 -24.71
CA THR A 94 -1.33 -5.39 -26.03
C THR A 94 -0.44 -6.55 -26.50
N GLY A 95 0.40 -7.08 -25.62
CA GLY A 95 1.21 -8.25 -25.95
C GLY A 95 0.36 -9.45 -26.37
N SER A 96 -0.82 -9.64 -25.74
CA SER A 96 -1.70 -10.79 -26.03
C SER A 96 -2.42 -10.71 -27.38
N LEU A 97 -2.43 -9.54 -28.01
CA LEU A 97 -3.12 -9.28 -29.28
C LEU A 97 -2.17 -9.31 -30.49
N LEU A 98 -0.86 -9.39 -30.26
CA LEU A 98 0.20 -9.48 -31.27
C LEU A 98 0.81 -10.89 -31.29
#